data_AF-A0A315CM52-F1
#
_entry.id   AF-A0A315CM52-F1
#
_cell.length_a   1.000
_cell.length_b   1.000
_cell.length_c   1.000
_cell.angle_alpha   90.00
_cell.angle_beta   90.00
_cell.angle_gamma   90.00
#
_symmetry.space_group_name_H-M   'P 1'
#
loop_
_entity.id
_entity.type
_entity.pdbx_description
1 polymer ?
#
loop_
_entity_poly.entity_id
_entity_poly.type
_entity_poly.pdbx_seq_one_letter_code
_entity_poly.pdbx_strand_id
1 'polypeptide(L)'
;MTGPILFCGDPHGQWQHIIDAAEQTRAHAVILLGDLEPARPLHVELEAIWDRVWFIHGNHDTDSEGTFANVWHPELAERHIHGRVVTLPCGTRIAGLGGVFRGAVWYPKNTRPAHYRNRDEHTHKTPRQDRWQGSAHLKHWSSIYPDEVEQLAAQQADILITHEAPGYHAYGFTALDTLARRMGVHTTVHGHQHDSIDSSAHWDAQGFKSFGVGLRGVMVVDGLA
;
A
#
# COMPACT_ATOMS: atom_id res chain seq x y z
N MET A 1 7.81 24.91 -7.27
CA MET A 1 8.10 24.85 -5.82
C MET A 1 7.20 23.76 -5.26
N THR A 2 7.70 22.55 -5.13
CA THR A 2 6.93 21.38 -4.69
C THR A 2 7.29 21.14 -3.23
N GLY A 3 6.32 21.19 -2.31
CA GLY A 3 6.56 20.80 -0.91
C GLY A 3 6.99 19.32 -0.80
N PRO A 4 7.07 18.73 0.39
CA PRO A 4 7.45 17.33 0.52
C PRO A 4 6.37 16.37 0.00
N ILE A 5 6.76 15.09 -0.14
CA ILE A 5 5.84 13.96 -0.15
C ILE A 5 5.70 13.49 1.31
N LEU A 6 4.46 13.31 1.77
CA LEU A 6 4.18 12.69 3.06
C LEU A 6 3.82 11.22 2.85
N PHE A 7 4.39 10.34 3.66
CA PHE A 7 3.96 8.94 3.78
C PHE A 7 3.34 8.73 5.15
N CYS A 8 2.12 8.19 5.18
CA CYS A 8 1.31 8.06 6.38
C CYS A 8 1.02 6.59 6.66
N GLY A 9 1.53 6.10 7.78
CA GLY A 9 1.39 4.71 8.23
C GLY A 9 0.14 4.53 9.08
N ASP A 10 -0.62 3.50 8.77
CA ASP A 10 -1.71 2.93 9.57
C ASP A 10 -2.57 4.00 10.29
N PRO A 11 -3.37 4.81 9.54
CA PRO A 11 -4.17 5.88 10.14
C PRO A 11 -5.22 5.39 11.13
N HIS A 12 -5.80 4.20 10.92
CA HIS A 12 -6.85 3.63 11.77
C HIS A 12 -7.97 4.63 12.09
N GLY A 13 -8.52 5.26 11.04
CA GLY A 13 -9.58 6.25 11.13
C GLY A 13 -9.19 7.62 11.71
N GLN A 14 -7.90 7.89 11.93
CA GLN A 14 -7.42 9.18 12.43
C GLN A 14 -6.83 10.03 11.30
N TRP A 15 -7.41 11.21 11.07
CA TRP A 15 -7.07 12.03 9.90
C TRP A 15 -6.43 13.38 10.23
N GLN A 16 -6.80 13.99 11.37
CA GLN A 16 -6.42 15.37 11.67
C GLN A 16 -4.90 15.60 11.64
N HIS A 17 -4.12 14.70 12.22
CA HIS A 17 -2.66 14.81 12.22
C HIS A 17 -2.03 14.76 10.82
N ILE A 18 -2.64 14.05 9.86
CA ILE A 18 -2.20 13.99 8.47
C ILE A 18 -2.55 15.29 7.75
N ILE A 19 -3.78 15.79 7.96
CA ILE A 19 -4.25 17.07 7.40
C ILE A 19 -3.35 18.21 7.89
N ASP A 20 -3.14 18.30 9.20
CA ASP A 20 -2.28 19.31 9.83
C ASP A 20 -0.86 19.25 9.24
N ALA A 21 -0.27 18.06 9.13
CA ALA A 21 1.08 17.89 8.57
C ALA A 21 1.15 18.31 7.10
N ALA A 22 0.14 17.97 6.30
CA ALA A 22 0.08 18.32 4.88
C ALA A 22 -0.04 19.83 4.66
N GLU A 23 -0.85 20.52 5.47
CA GLU A 23 -1.01 21.97 5.42
C GLU A 23 0.24 22.70 5.92
N GLN A 24 0.80 22.27 7.05
CA GLN A 24 1.98 22.89 7.67
C GLN A 24 3.22 22.79 6.76
N THR A 25 3.44 21.62 6.16
CA THR A 25 4.59 21.41 5.26
C THR A 25 4.31 21.86 3.83
N ARG A 26 3.07 22.25 3.51
CA ARG A 26 2.59 22.49 2.15
C ARG A 26 2.91 21.31 1.22
N ALA A 27 2.72 20.09 1.73
CA ALA A 27 2.96 18.86 1.02
C ALA A 27 2.27 18.88 -0.34
N HIS A 28 2.96 18.43 -1.38
CA HIS A 28 2.37 18.35 -2.73
C HIS A 28 1.77 16.97 -3.01
N ALA A 29 2.06 15.97 -2.17
CA ALA A 29 1.48 14.63 -2.21
C ALA A 29 1.41 14.04 -0.81
N VAL A 30 0.34 13.31 -0.51
CA VAL A 30 0.11 12.57 0.73
C VAL A 30 -0.22 11.14 0.38
N ILE A 31 0.57 10.20 0.89
CA ILE A 31 0.55 8.79 0.51
C ILE A 31 0.14 7.95 1.72
N LEU A 32 -1.04 7.32 1.68
CA LEU A 32 -1.51 6.47 2.77
C LEU A 32 -1.15 5.00 2.52
N LEU A 33 -0.57 4.35 3.52
CA LEU A 33 0.06 3.03 3.42
C LEU A 33 -0.84 1.85 3.83
N GLY A 34 -2.15 2.04 3.82
CA GLY A 34 -3.14 1.02 4.23
C GLY A 34 -3.61 1.19 5.68
N ASP A 35 -4.47 0.26 6.10
CA ASP A 35 -5.16 0.26 7.40
C ASP A 35 -5.81 1.62 7.70
N LEU A 36 -6.64 2.03 6.74
CA LEU A 36 -7.26 3.34 6.67
C LEU A 36 -8.44 3.43 7.64
N GLU A 37 -9.29 2.40 7.64
CA GLU A 37 -10.50 2.31 8.48
C GLU A 37 -11.37 3.59 8.55
N PRO A 38 -11.71 4.22 7.42
CA PRO A 38 -12.46 5.47 7.43
C PRO A 38 -13.94 5.25 7.79
N ALA A 39 -14.50 6.16 8.59
CA ALA A 39 -15.91 6.11 9.01
C ALA A 39 -16.88 6.51 7.89
N ARG A 40 -16.43 7.37 6.97
CA ARG A 40 -17.10 7.81 5.74
C ARG A 40 -16.18 7.55 4.53
N PRO A 41 -16.64 7.71 3.28
CA PRO A 41 -15.75 7.61 2.13
C PRO A 41 -14.51 8.50 2.29
N LEU A 42 -13.34 7.97 1.92
CA LEU A 42 -12.05 8.61 2.23
C LEU A 42 -11.92 10.05 1.71
N HIS A 43 -12.52 10.37 0.56
CA HIS A 43 -12.56 11.73 0.00
C HIS A 43 -13.34 12.73 0.87
N VAL A 44 -14.29 12.26 1.67
CA VAL A 44 -15.03 13.08 2.65
C VAL A 44 -14.19 13.27 3.92
N GLU A 45 -13.50 12.22 4.39
CA GLU A 45 -12.64 12.33 5.57
C GLU A 45 -11.44 13.25 5.33
N LEU A 46 -10.92 13.28 4.10
CA LEU A 46 -9.73 14.02 3.70
C LEU A 46 -10.03 15.18 2.75
N GLU A 47 -11.26 15.72 2.76
CA GLU A 47 -11.73 16.77 1.83
C GLU A 47 -10.73 17.92 1.70
N ALA A 48 -10.15 18.38 2.81
CA ALA A 48 -9.21 19.50 2.87
C ALA A 48 -7.92 19.30 2.04
N ILE A 49 -7.52 18.05 1.80
CA ILE A 49 -6.27 17.68 1.11
C ILE A 49 -6.48 16.63 0.02
N TRP A 50 -7.73 16.33 -0.34
CA TRP A 50 -8.05 15.19 -1.22
C TRP A 50 -7.38 15.27 -2.60
N ASP A 51 -7.17 16.49 -3.10
CA ASP A 51 -6.56 16.78 -4.39
C ASP A 51 -5.15 16.18 -4.55
N ARG A 52 -4.47 15.91 -3.43
CA ARG A 52 -3.09 15.40 -3.39
C ARG A 52 -2.93 14.09 -2.62
N VAL A 53 -4.03 13.43 -2.24
CA VAL A 53 -4.00 12.12 -1.57
C VAL A 53 -3.90 10.99 -2.60
N TRP A 54 -3.04 10.03 -2.32
CA TRP A 54 -2.94 8.73 -3.00
C TRP A 54 -2.84 7.64 -1.94
N PHE A 55 -3.31 6.45 -2.24
CA PHE A 55 -3.34 5.40 -1.21
C PHE A 55 -3.26 3.99 -1.77
N ILE A 56 -2.86 3.08 -0.89
CA ILE A 56 -3.09 1.64 -0.98
C ILE A 56 -3.97 1.21 0.19
N HIS A 57 -4.59 0.03 0.07
CA HIS A 57 -5.35 -0.57 1.16
C HIS A 57 -4.45 -1.47 2.02
N GLY A 58 -4.80 -1.64 3.30
CA GLY A 58 -4.20 -2.62 4.20
C GLY A 58 -5.11 -3.83 4.44
N ASN A 59 -4.84 -4.61 5.48
CA ASN A 59 -5.69 -5.77 5.81
C ASN A 59 -6.99 -5.37 6.51
N HIS A 60 -6.96 -4.35 7.37
CA HIS A 60 -8.13 -3.90 8.14
C HIS A 60 -9.21 -3.25 7.26
N ASP A 61 -8.84 -2.78 6.06
CA ASP A 61 -9.76 -2.20 5.10
C ASP A 61 -10.80 -3.20 4.52
N THR A 62 -10.66 -4.49 4.86
CA THR A 62 -11.56 -5.57 4.47
C THR A 62 -12.15 -6.34 5.65
N ASP A 63 -12.05 -5.80 6.87
CA ASP A 63 -12.59 -6.46 8.07
C ASP A 63 -14.11 -6.31 8.20
N SER A 64 -14.68 -5.28 7.58
CA SER A 64 -16.12 -5.06 7.57
C SER A 64 -16.61 -4.55 6.21
N GLU A 65 -17.89 -4.81 5.92
CA GLU A 65 -18.55 -4.31 4.71
C GLU A 65 -18.57 -2.77 4.67
N GLY A 66 -18.74 -2.12 5.82
CA GLY A 66 -18.76 -0.66 5.93
C GLY A 66 -17.40 -0.04 5.62
N THR A 67 -16.33 -0.58 6.22
CA THR A 67 -14.96 -0.15 5.91
C THR A 67 -14.64 -0.33 4.44
N PHE A 68 -14.98 -1.50 3.89
CA PHE A 68 -14.80 -1.79 2.47
C PHE A 68 -15.53 -0.77 1.58
N ALA A 69 -16.80 -0.48 1.87
CA ALA A 69 -17.58 0.47 1.09
C ALA A 69 -16.96 1.87 1.07
N ASN A 70 -16.32 2.29 2.16
CA ASN A 70 -15.67 3.59 2.27
C ASN A 70 -14.29 3.64 1.60
N VAL A 71 -13.57 2.51 1.49
CA VAL A 71 -12.23 2.42 0.86
C VAL A 71 -12.30 2.11 -0.64
N TRP A 72 -13.26 1.30 -1.06
CA TRP A 72 -13.52 0.96 -2.48
C TRP A 72 -14.62 1.83 -3.11
N HIS A 73 -14.94 2.97 -2.50
CA HIS A 73 -15.92 3.91 -3.06
C HIS A 73 -15.50 4.35 -4.48
N PRO A 74 -16.40 4.37 -5.49
CA PRO A 74 -16.04 4.62 -6.89
C PRO A 74 -15.25 5.92 -7.13
N GLU A 75 -15.56 6.99 -6.39
CA GLU A 75 -14.84 8.28 -6.48
C GLU A 75 -13.35 8.20 -6.09
N LEU A 76 -12.94 7.13 -5.40
CA LEU A 76 -11.56 6.92 -4.96
C LEU A 76 -10.72 6.18 -6.01
N ALA A 77 -11.35 5.64 -7.06
CA ALA A 77 -10.71 4.74 -8.02
C ALA A 77 -9.48 5.37 -8.70
N GLU A 78 -9.46 6.69 -8.91
CA GLU A 78 -8.30 7.38 -9.47
C GLU A 78 -7.15 7.55 -8.49
N ARG A 79 -7.43 7.60 -7.17
CA ARG A 79 -6.43 7.83 -6.12
C ARG A 79 -5.92 6.55 -5.46
N HIS A 80 -6.64 5.43 -5.62
CA HIS A 80 -6.19 4.11 -5.18
C HIS A 80 -5.16 3.54 -6.16
N ILE A 81 -3.92 3.30 -5.73
CA ILE A 81 -2.81 2.95 -6.65
C ILE A 81 -2.32 1.50 -6.54
N HIS A 82 -3.06 0.64 -5.84
CA HIS A 82 -2.74 -0.79 -5.80
C HIS A 82 -2.69 -1.37 -7.23
N GLY A 83 -1.60 -2.08 -7.55
CA GLY A 83 -1.38 -2.78 -8.82
C GLY A 83 -0.90 -1.89 -9.97
N ARG A 84 -0.61 -0.60 -9.74
CA ARG A 84 -0.20 0.32 -10.82
C ARG A 84 0.83 1.35 -10.39
N VAL A 85 1.45 1.98 -11.39
CA VAL A 85 2.31 3.15 -11.24
C VAL A 85 1.55 4.42 -11.61
N VAL A 86 1.71 5.47 -10.81
CA VAL A 86 1.24 6.82 -11.15
C VAL A 86 2.38 7.82 -11.07
N THR A 87 2.29 8.91 -11.83
CA THR A 87 3.24 10.03 -11.76
C THR A 87 2.66 11.14 -10.91
N LEU A 88 3.33 11.46 -9.80
CA LEU A 88 2.97 12.56 -8.92
C LEU A 88 3.22 13.92 -9.62
N PRO A 89 2.61 15.03 -9.15
CA PRO A 89 2.80 16.35 -9.75
C PRO A 89 4.26 16.83 -9.83
N CYS A 90 5.15 16.32 -8.98
CA CYS A 90 6.58 16.60 -8.99
C CYS A 90 7.38 15.80 -10.03
N GLY A 91 6.74 14.87 -10.76
CA GLY A 91 7.38 13.98 -11.73
C GLY A 91 7.80 12.62 -11.17
N THR A 92 7.77 12.42 -9.85
CA THR A 92 8.09 11.13 -9.22
C THR A 92 7.06 10.05 -9.58
N ARG A 93 7.55 8.91 -10.06
CA ARG A 93 6.75 7.71 -10.34
C ARG A 93 6.63 6.86 -9.08
N ILE A 94 5.41 6.62 -8.62
CA ILE A 94 5.11 5.83 -7.43
C ILE A 94 4.27 4.60 -7.81
N ALA A 95 4.75 3.43 -7.40
CA ALA A 95 4.05 2.16 -7.53
C ALA A 95 3.36 1.79 -6.22
N GLY A 96 2.16 1.21 -6.27
CA GLY A 96 1.45 0.74 -5.08
C GLY A 96 1.18 -0.77 -5.09
N LEU A 97 1.45 -1.43 -3.97
CA LEU A 97 0.99 -2.79 -3.69
C LEU A 97 0.36 -2.85 -2.29
N GLY A 98 -0.95 -2.59 -2.24
CA GLY A 98 -1.76 -2.81 -1.04
C GLY A 98 -2.00 -4.29 -0.70
N GLY A 99 -2.51 -4.52 0.50
CA GLY A 99 -2.90 -5.84 1.01
C GLY A 99 -1.78 -6.58 1.74
N VAL A 100 -2.06 -7.82 2.11
CA VAL A 100 -1.18 -8.70 2.89
C VAL A 100 -1.02 -10.07 2.25
N PHE A 101 0.08 -10.76 2.57
CA PHE A 101 0.25 -12.16 2.19
C PHE A 101 -0.57 -13.05 3.11
N ARG A 102 -1.41 -13.94 2.55
CA ARG A 102 -2.25 -14.86 3.33
C ARG A 102 -1.94 -16.30 2.94
N GLY A 103 -1.69 -17.15 3.94
CA GLY A 103 -1.44 -18.59 3.75
C GLY A 103 -2.48 -19.32 2.90
N ALA A 104 -3.75 -18.92 2.99
CA ALA A 104 -4.84 -19.48 2.19
C ALA A 104 -4.81 -19.08 0.70
N VAL A 105 -3.96 -18.13 0.32
CA VAL A 105 -3.82 -17.60 -1.05
C VAL A 105 -2.39 -17.80 -1.53
N TRP A 106 -1.46 -17.06 -0.95
CA TRP A 106 -0.04 -17.11 -1.26
C TRP A 106 0.75 -16.58 -0.07
N TYR A 107 1.76 -17.33 0.35
CA TYR A 107 2.65 -16.96 1.44
C TYR A 107 4.11 -17.19 1.05
N PRO A 108 4.83 -16.15 0.60
CA PRO A 108 6.15 -16.29 -0.03
C PRO A 108 7.24 -16.89 0.87
N LYS A 109 7.06 -16.88 2.20
CA LYS A 109 7.99 -17.53 3.14
C LYS A 109 7.89 -19.05 3.12
N ASN A 110 6.79 -19.60 2.60
CA ASN A 110 6.61 -21.04 2.49
C ASN A 110 7.20 -21.54 1.16
N THR A 111 7.73 -22.76 1.17
CA THR A 111 8.19 -23.44 -0.06
C THR A 111 7.04 -24.01 -0.91
N ARG A 112 5.80 -23.93 -0.42
CA ARG A 112 4.61 -24.40 -1.12
C ARG A 112 4.20 -23.40 -2.21
N PRO A 113 3.68 -23.87 -3.36
CA PRO A 113 3.13 -22.99 -4.38
C PRO A 113 1.93 -22.21 -3.82
N ALA A 114 1.64 -21.07 -4.45
CA ALA A 114 0.40 -20.34 -4.19
C ALA A 114 -0.82 -21.24 -4.44
N HIS A 115 -1.84 -21.12 -3.59
CA HIS A 115 -3.14 -21.76 -3.78
C HIS A 115 -3.89 -21.16 -4.97
N TYR A 116 -3.72 -19.85 -5.21
CA TYR A 116 -4.30 -19.12 -6.33
C TYR A 116 -3.27 -18.16 -6.92
N ARG A 117 -3.19 -18.10 -8.25
CA ARG A 117 -2.32 -17.19 -9.01
C ARG A 117 -2.87 -15.77 -9.05
N ASN A 118 -4.20 -15.63 -9.10
CA ASN A 118 -4.91 -14.36 -9.20
C ASN A 118 -6.30 -14.44 -8.55
N ARG A 119 -6.94 -13.26 -8.45
CA ARG A 119 -8.27 -13.10 -7.87
C ARG A 119 -9.36 -13.83 -8.64
N ASP A 120 -9.25 -13.94 -9.96
CA ASP A 120 -10.24 -14.65 -10.77
C ASP A 120 -10.22 -16.13 -10.47
N GLU A 121 -9.05 -16.76 -10.41
CA GLU A 121 -8.90 -18.16 -10.00
C GLU A 121 -9.49 -18.40 -8.61
N HIS A 122 -9.17 -17.53 -7.65
CA HIS A 122 -9.72 -17.60 -6.31
C HIS A 122 -11.26 -17.47 -6.32
N THR A 123 -11.80 -16.54 -7.10
CA THR A 123 -13.25 -16.33 -7.26
C THR A 123 -13.94 -17.58 -7.81
N HIS A 124 -13.35 -18.24 -8.81
CA HIS A 124 -13.90 -19.47 -9.39
C HIS A 124 -14.00 -20.61 -8.38
N LYS A 125 -13.07 -20.67 -7.43
CA LYS A 125 -13.06 -21.66 -6.34
C LYS A 125 -13.89 -21.25 -5.12
N THR A 126 -14.26 -19.98 -5.01
CA THR A 126 -15.11 -19.46 -3.94
C THR A 126 -16.58 -19.84 -4.20
N PRO A 127 -17.27 -20.52 -3.26
CA PRO A 127 -18.71 -20.81 -3.36
C PRO A 127 -19.52 -19.54 -3.54
N ARG A 128 -20.59 -19.58 -4.34
CA ARG A 128 -21.36 -18.38 -4.72
C ARG A 128 -21.90 -17.60 -3.51
N GLN A 129 -22.33 -18.29 -2.46
CA GLN A 129 -22.84 -17.67 -1.24
C GLN A 129 -21.77 -16.96 -0.40
N ASP A 130 -20.49 -17.28 -0.60
CA ASP A 130 -19.36 -16.69 0.12
C ASP A 130 -18.70 -15.55 -0.66
N ARG A 131 -19.20 -15.24 -1.86
CA ARG A 131 -18.62 -14.23 -2.76
C ARG A 131 -19.02 -12.82 -2.33
N TRP A 132 -18.04 -11.93 -2.18
CA TRP A 132 -18.28 -10.51 -1.98
C TRP A 132 -18.30 -9.80 -3.33
N GLN A 133 -19.41 -9.12 -3.65
CA GLN A 133 -19.62 -8.43 -4.94
C GLN A 133 -19.28 -9.30 -6.17
N GLY A 134 -19.61 -10.60 -6.10
CA GLY A 134 -19.35 -11.56 -7.17
C GLY A 134 -17.89 -12.05 -7.28
N SER A 135 -16.97 -11.54 -6.45
CA SER A 135 -15.56 -11.95 -6.38
C SER A 135 -15.30 -12.87 -5.18
N ALA A 136 -14.03 -13.14 -4.86
CA ALA A 136 -13.63 -13.85 -3.65
C ALA A 136 -14.27 -13.24 -2.38
N HIS A 137 -14.28 -14.00 -1.29
CA HIS A 137 -14.78 -13.53 0.00
C HIS A 137 -14.15 -12.18 0.39
N LEU A 138 -14.90 -11.31 1.08
CA LEU A 138 -14.52 -9.93 1.41
C LEU A 138 -13.06 -9.80 1.91
N LYS A 139 -12.68 -10.60 2.90
CA LYS A 139 -11.30 -10.68 3.45
C LYS A 139 -10.20 -10.87 2.40
N HIS A 140 -10.50 -11.50 1.27
CA HIS A 140 -9.55 -11.76 0.20
C HIS A 140 -9.43 -10.62 -0.81
N TRP A 141 -10.16 -9.52 -0.58
CA TRP A 141 -9.94 -8.28 -1.32
C TRP A 141 -8.63 -7.58 -0.96
N SER A 142 -8.10 -7.86 0.23
CA SER A 142 -6.79 -7.40 0.71
C SER A 142 -5.71 -8.50 0.65
N SER A 143 -5.91 -9.56 -0.13
CA SER A 143 -4.88 -10.59 -0.33
C SER A 143 -4.01 -10.25 -1.53
N ILE A 144 -2.69 -10.36 -1.37
CA ILE A 144 -1.74 -10.23 -2.48
C ILE A 144 -1.68 -11.53 -3.28
N TYR A 145 -1.82 -11.43 -4.60
CA TYR A 145 -1.69 -12.56 -5.52
C TYR A 145 -0.36 -12.53 -6.30
N PRO A 146 0.19 -13.69 -6.69
CA PRO A 146 1.41 -13.76 -7.50
C PRO A 146 1.33 -12.96 -8.80
N ASP A 147 0.21 -13.03 -9.53
CA ASP A 147 0.08 -12.34 -10.81
C ASP A 147 0.10 -10.82 -10.64
N GLU A 148 -0.45 -10.27 -9.55
CA GLU A 148 -0.41 -8.83 -9.26
C GLU A 148 1.04 -8.37 -9.05
N VAL A 149 1.83 -9.15 -8.32
CA VAL A 149 3.26 -8.87 -8.11
C VAL A 149 4.03 -8.95 -9.42
N GLU A 150 3.77 -9.96 -10.26
CA GLU A 150 4.45 -10.12 -11.55
C GLU A 150 4.10 -9.00 -12.54
N GLN A 151 2.83 -8.59 -12.60
CA GLN A 151 2.38 -7.47 -13.44
C GLN A 151 2.98 -6.15 -12.99
N LEU A 152 3.06 -5.91 -11.68
CA LEU A 152 3.68 -4.71 -11.14
C LEU A 152 5.20 -4.71 -11.37
N ALA A 153 5.86 -5.87 -11.24
CA ALA A 153 7.28 -6.04 -11.50
C ALA A 153 7.71 -5.79 -12.95
N ALA A 154 6.77 -5.79 -13.90
CA ALA A 154 7.02 -5.43 -15.29
C ALA A 154 6.98 -3.91 -15.55
N GLN A 155 6.62 -3.11 -14.55
CA GLN A 155 6.57 -1.65 -14.62
C GLN A 155 7.82 -1.03 -13.98
N GLN A 156 8.06 0.26 -14.26
CA GLN A 156 9.15 1.03 -13.64
C GLN A 156 8.59 2.13 -12.75
N ALA A 157 9.20 2.31 -11.58
CA ALA A 157 8.87 3.40 -10.66
C ALA A 157 10.14 3.88 -9.93
N ASP A 158 10.02 5.02 -9.27
CA ASP A 158 11.07 5.61 -8.45
C ASP A 158 10.90 5.16 -6.99
N ILE A 159 9.63 5.07 -6.54
CA ILE A 159 9.22 4.58 -5.23
C ILE A 159 8.24 3.42 -5.37
N LEU A 160 8.37 2.40 -4.52
CA LEU A 160 7.33 1.40 -4.27
C LEU A 160 6.76 1.57 -2.86
N ILE A 161 5.44 1.71 -2.76
CA ILE A 161 4.74 1.63 -1.48
C ILE A 161 4.05 0.28 -1.33
N THR A 162 4.20 -0.31 -0.15
CA THR A 162 3.57 -1.59 0.21
C THR A 162 2.88 -1.44 1.56
N HIS A 163 1.86 -2.23 1.83
CA HIS A 163 1.36 -2.30 3.21
C HIS A 163 2.29 -3.21 4.04
N GLU A 164 2.59 -4.40 3.50
CA GLU A 164 3.55 -5.34 4.07
C GLU A 164 5.00 -4.84 4.03
N ALA A 165 5.81 -5.26 5.02
CA ALA A 165 7.21 -4.88 5.11
C ALA A 165 8.12 -5.68 4.16
N PRO A 166 9.18 -5.06 3.59
CA PRO A 166 10.22 -5.78 2.83
C PRO A 166 11.12 -6.63 3.73
N GLY A 167 12.05 -7.37 3.12
CA GLY A 167 12.81 -8.46 3.76
C GLY A 167 13.75 -8.05 4.90
N TYR A 168 13.99 -6.76 5.13
CA TYR A 168 14.75 -6.29 6.30
C TYR A 168 14.02 -6.54 7.61
N HIS A 169 12.67 -6.51 7.59
CA HIS A 169 11.87 -6.65 8.79
C HIS A 169 11.67 -8.12 9.17
N ALA A 170 11.67 -8.45 10.47
CA ALA A 170 11.50 -9.83 10.94
C ALA A 170 10.19 -10.48 10.42
N TYR A 171 9.14 -9.68 10.30
CA TYR A 171 7.86 -10.13 9.74
C TYR A 171 7.71 -9.83 8.24
N GLY A 172 8.65 -9.12 7.63
CA GLY A 172 8.60 -8.73 6.22
C GLY A 172 8.98 -9.84 5.23
N PHE A 173 8.92 -9.53 3.93
CA PHE A 173 8.97 -10.51 2.84
C PHE A 173 10.02 -10.13 1.78
N THR A 174 10.97 -11.04 1.54
CA THR A 174 12.00 -10.90 0.47
C THR A 174 11.42 -10.90 -0.95
N ALA A 175 10.17 -11.37 -1.11
CA ALA A 175 9.42 -11.22 -2.36
C ALA A 175 9.22 -9.74 -2.72
N LEU A 176 9.06 -8.86 -1.73
CA LEU A 176 8.95 -7.42 -1.94
C LEU A 176 10.30 -6.78 -2.29
N ASP A 177 11.41 -7.29 -1.76
CA ASP A 177 12.75 -6.87 -2.20
C ASP A 177 12.97 -7.22 -3.68
N THR A 178 12.53 -8.41 -4.09
CA THR A 178 12.61 -8.88 -5.47
C THR A 178 11.77 -8.01 -6.40
N LEU A 179 10.54 -7.68 -5.98
CA LEU A 179 9.67 -6.74 -6.68
C LEU A 179 10.33 -5.37 -6.84
N ALA A 180 10.81 -4.78 -5.75
CA ALA A 180 11.48 -3.48 -5.75
C ALA A 180 12.65 -3.43 -6.74
N ARG A 181 13.55 -4.43 -6.69
CA ARG A 181 14.69 -4.52 -7.61
C ARG A 181 14.26 -4.67 -9.07
N ARG A 182 13.25 -5.50 -9.36
CA ARG A 182 12.76 -5.69 -10.74
C ARG A 182 12.15 -4.42 -11.32
N MET A 183 11.49 -3.62 -10.49
CA MET A 183 10.93 -2.33 -10.88
C MET A 183 11.97 -1.21 -10.99
N GLY A 184 13.18 -1.43 -10.45
CA GLY A 184 14.25 -0.43 -10.42
C GLY A 184 13.98 0.74 -9.48
N VAL A 185 13.17 0.54 -8.42
CA VAL A 185 12.90 1.60 -7.44
C VAL A 185 14.14 1.87 -6.59
N HIS A 186 14.35 3.12 -6.21
CA HIS A 186 15.42 3.50 -5.28
C HIS A 186 14.93 3.55 -3.82
N THR A 187 13.61 3.63 -3.60
CA THR A 187 13.00 3.72 -2.28
C THR A 187 11.78 2.80 -2.15
N THR A 188 11.64 2.16 -0.99
CA THR A 188 10.41 1.47 -0.58
C THR A 188 9.89 2.02 0.74
N VAL A 189 8.58 2.19 0.87
CA VAL A 189 7.94 2.65 2.11
C VAL A 189 6.78 1.74 2.48
N HIS A 190 6.68 1.33 3.74
CA HIS A 190 5.61 0.43 4.20
C HIS A 190 4.96 0.83 5.51
N GLY A 191 3.75 0.31 5.75
CA GLY A 191 3.01 0.40 7.02
C GLY A 191 3.00 -0.95 7.75
N HIS A 192 1.84 -1.34 8.28
CA HIS A 192 1.47 -2.64 8.87
C HIS A 192 2.18 -3.03 10.18
N GLN A 193 3.48 -2.76 10.31
CA GLN A 193 4.29 -3.24 11.43
C GLN A 193 4.22 -2.32 12.66
N HIS A 194 3.64 -1.12 12.51
CA HIS A 194 3.51 -0.12 13.57
C HIS A 194 4.85 0.31 14.19
N ASP A 195 5.93 0.23 13.43
CA ASP A 195 7.27 0.65 13.84
C ASP A 195 7.93 1.58 12.81
N SER A 196 9.09 2.11 13.17
CA SER A 196 9.94 2.91 12.31
C SER A 196 11.40 2.46 12.46
N ILE A 197 11.64 1.15 12.35
CA ILE A 197 12.97 0.56 12.52
C ILE A 197 13.94 1.16 11.49
N ASP A 198 15.12 1.58 11.96
CA ASP A 198 16.19 2.01 11.08
C ASP A 198 16.76 0.81 10.31
N SER A 199 16.47 0.78 9.01
CA SER A 199 16.92 -0.28 8.10
C SER A 199 18.17 0.11 7.29
N SER A 200 18.83 1.22 7.61
CA SER A 200 19.97 1.74 6.84
C SER A 200 21.11 0.74 6.67
N ALA A 201 21.35 -0.11 7.67
CA ALA A 201 22.33 -1.19 7.61
C ALA A 201 22.02 -2.26 6.55
N HIS A 202 20.78 -2.32 6.03
CA HIS A 202 20.33 -3.29 5.04
C HIS A 202 20.28 -2.73 3.61
N TRP A 203 20.35 -1.41 3.43
CA TRP A 203 20.10 -0.77 2.14
C TRP A 203 21.08 -1.20 1.04
N ASP A 204 22.36 -1.35 1.36
CA ASP A 204 23.38 -1.80 0.39
C ASP A 204 23.07 -3.22 -0.13
N ALA A 205 22.67 -4.11 0.78
CA ALA A 205 22.29 -5.49 0.41
C ALA A 205 20.95 -5.53 -0.34
N GLN A 206 20.02 -4.65 0.00
CA GLN A 206 18.72 -4.53 -0.67
C GLN A 206 18.86 -3.90 -2.06
N GLY A 207 19.80 -2.96 -2.26
CA GLY A 207 19.93 -2.17 -3.48
C GLY A 207 18.92 -1.00 -3.56
N PHE A 208 18.24 -0.68 -2.46
CA PHE A 208 17.28 0.41 -2.33
C PHE A 208 17.15 0.82 -0.86
N LYS A 209 16.61 2.01 -0.59
CA LYS A 209 16.31 2.48 0.77
C LYS A 209 14.94 1.97 1.21
N SER A 210 14.85 1.26 2.33
CA SER A 210 13.58 0.87 2.93
C SER A 210 13.21 1.69 4.15
N PHE A 211 11.92 1.98 4.31
CA PHE A 211 11.38 2.72 5.45
C PHE A 211 10.08 2.10 5.92
N GLY A 212 9.94 1.90 7.23
CA GLY A 212 8.67 1.67 7.90
C GLY A 212 8.10 2.98 8.43
N VAL A 213 6.80 3.19 8.28
CA VAL A 213 6.07 4.30 8.91
C VAL A 213 5.16 3.70 9.97
N GLY A 214 5.37 4.09 11.22
CA GLY A 214 4.66 3.52 12.35
C GLY A 214 3.19 3.91 12.42
N LEU A 215 2.50 3.39 13.44
CA LEU A 215 1.09 3.64 13.71
C LEU A 215 0.80 5.14 13.80
N ARG A 216 -0.05 5.65 12.90
CA ARG A 216 -0.39 7.09 12.80
C ARG A 216 0.86 7.97 12.63
N GLY A 217 1.89 7.40 12.02
CA GLY A 217 3.15 8.07 11.74
C GLY A 217 3.07 8.86 10.45
N VAL A 218 3.82 9.97 10.39
CA VAL A 218 4.01 10.76 9.18
C VAL A 218 5.50 10.86 8.90
N MET A 219 5.94 10.27 7.79
CA MET A 219 7.29 10.43 7.27
C MET A 219 7.29 11.53 6.21
N VAL A 220 8.16 12.52 6.40
CA VAL A 220 8.33 13.65 5.47
C VAL A 220 9.53 13.38 4.57
N VAL A 221 9.32 13.46 3.25
CA VAL A 221 10.40 13.33 2.26
C VAL A 221 10.45 14.58 1.40
N ASP A 222 11.51 15.37 1.59
CA ASP A 222 11.83 16.50 0.73
C ASP A 222 12.53 16.01 -0.54
N GLY A 223 12.08 16.50 -1.70
CA GLY A 223 12.76 16.38 -2.99
C GLY A 223 13.55 15.09 -3.20
N LEU A 224 12.92 14.06 -3.75
CA LEU A 224 13.62 12.85 -4.22
C LEU A 224 14.46 13.20 -5.44
N ALA A 225 15.67 13.69 -5.19
CA ALA A 225 16.72 13.91 -6.18
C ALA A 225 17.54 12.62 -6.38
#